data_AF-A0A2W4RJ81-F1
#
_entry.id   AF-A0A2W4RJ81-F1
#
_cell.length_a   1.000
_cell.length_b   1.000
_cell.length_c   1.000
_cell.angle_alpha   90.00
_cell.angle_beta   90.00
_cell.angle_gamma   90.00
#
_symmetry.space_group_name_H-M   'P 1'
#
loop_
_entity.id
_entity.type
_entity.pdbx_description
1 polymer ?
#
loop_
_entity_poly.entity_id
_entity_poly.type
_entity_poly.pdbx_seq_one_letter_code
_entity_poly.pdbx_strand_id
1 'polypeptide(L)'
;AFSKLEVYSTVIGRDFDSIRPWLFTYGNLGLVKICGVNATSVEAIKEACSQVAGHPGVIRLQDFSIDTDVIVLSTPEIAGMPYVIAGLVAAGGLAAALSTADGLLLAIANALSHDIYYKMLDPNAPTARRLIIARILLLSVAVGAAYTASTKPADILSMVAWAFSLAAAGIFPGLVLGIWWKRANTPGCIVGMILGFGICLYYLVGTRYFAVSFYETWSWLSNASPAAIEKFNELKAAWMNATDEAAKQAAWVALDKHAQTIANWWGVRNISAALFGLPVGFLAIWIVSLLTAPPSKEVQEMVDATRRPRGQPIMRDKDAVLPAH
;
A
#
# COMPACT_ATOMS: atom_id res chain seq x y z
N ALA A 1 -2.89 4.12 19.83
CA ALA A 1 -3.77 4.59 20.93
C ALA A 1 -2.99 5.41 21.95
N PHE A 2 -1.89 4.88 22.51
CA PHE A 2 -1.02 5.58 23.46
C PHE A 2 -0.49 6.93 22.95
N SER A 3 0.20 6.97 21.80
CA SER A 3 0.77 8.21 21.26
C SER A 3 -0.30 9.28 20.98
N LYS A 4 -1.52 8.87 20.62
CA LYS A 4 -2.66 9.77 20.42
C LYS A 4 -3.11 10.41 21.74
N LEU A 5 -3.22 9.62 22.80
CA LEU A 5 -3.58 10.08 24.14
C LEU A 5 -2.51 11.01 24.74
N GLU A 6 -1.24 10.68 24.54
CA GLU A 6 -0.14 11.53 24.95
C GLU A 6 -0.15 12.87 24.23
N VAL A 7 -0.30 12.89 22.90
CA VAL A 7 -0.41 14.15 22.14
C VAL A 7 -1.59 15.00 22.64
N TYR A 8 -2.74 14.40 22.90
CA TYR A 8 -3.89 15.14 23.44
C TYR A 8 -3.68 15.71 24.84
N SER A 9 -2.98 15.00 25.72
CA SER A 9 -2.79 15.43 27.10
C SER A 9 -1.60 16.38 27.29
N THR A 10 -0.63 16.33 26.39
CA THR A 10 0.66 17.01 26.57
C THR A 10 0.95 18.10 25.54
N VAL A 11 0.28 18.10 24.38
CA VAL A 11 0.52 19.08 23.29
C VAL A 11 -0.69 19.97 23.10
N ILE A 12 -1.89 19.39 23.03
CA ILE A 12 -3.11 20.15 22.78
C ILE A 12 -3.48 20.99 24.01
N GLY A 13 -3.83 22.27 23.78
CA GLY A 13 -4.19 23.23 24.82
C GLY A 13 -3.00 23.87 25.55
N ARG A 14 -1.76 23.59 25.12
CA ARG A 14 -0.54 24.22 25.67
C ARG A 14 -0.19 25.50 24.93
N ASP A 15 0.44 26.43 25.65
CA ASP A 15 1.00 27.66 25.08
C ASP A 15 2.20 27.36 24.19
N PHE A 16 2.42 28.21 23.18
CA PHE A 16 3.51 28.06 22.23
C PHE A 16 4.91 28.06 22.87
N ASP A 17 5.07 28.69 24.03
CA ASP A 17 6.34 28.75 24.76
C ASP A 17 6.63 27.47 25.56
N SER A 18 5.64 26.58 25.72
CA SER A 18 5.74 25.31 26.45
C SER A 18 5.87 24.08 25.55
N ILE A 19 6.21 24.31 24.28
CA ILE A 19 6.34 23.26 23.26
C ILE A 19 7.55 22.36 23.57
N ARG A 20 7.32 21.05 23.51
CA ARG A 20 8.38 20.05 23.76
C ARG A 20 9.36 19.95 22.57
N PRO A 21 10.67 19.75 22.81
CA PRO A 21 11.70 19.78 21.76
C PRO A 21 11.48 18.83 20.58
N TRP A 22 10.90 17.65 20.82
CA TRP A 22 10.64 16.64 19.79
C TRP A 22 9.78 17.19 18.64
N LEU A 23 8.86 18.13 18.92
CA LEU A 23 8.02 18.77 17.91
C LEU A 23 8.86 19.51 16.86
N PHE A 24 9.97 20.13 17.29
CA PHE A 24 10.91 20.81 16.39
C PHE A 24 11.79 19.82 15.61
N THR A 25 12.25 18.74 16.26
CA THR A 25 13.04 17.68 15.61
C THR A 25 12.32 17.15 14.36
N TYR A 26 11.03 16.81 14.51
CA TYR A 26 10.24 16.26 13.41
C TYR A 26 9.55 17.32 12.54
N GLY A 27 9.33 18.53 13.07
CA GLY A 27 8.89 19.67 12.28
C GLY A 27 9.94 20.12 11.25
N ASN A 28 11.23 20.07 11.58
CA ASN A 28 12.33 20.31 10.63
C ASN A 28 12.35 19.30 9.47
N LEU A 29 11.81 18.10 9.68
CA LEU A 29 11.64 17.08 8.63
C LEU A 29 10.33 17.24 7.85
N GLY A 30 9.48 18.21 8.22
CA GLY A 30 8.17 18.45 7.63
C GLY A 30 7.08 17.45 8.06
N LEU A 31 7.35 16.64 9.08
CA LEU A 31 6.46 15.57 9.56
C LEU A 31 5.52 16.03 10.68
N VAL A 32 5.78 17.20 11.26
CA VAL A 32 4.88 17.86 12.22
C VAL A 32 4.59 19.28 11.73
N LYS A 33 3.31 19.61 11.62
CA LYS A 33 2.83 20.92 11.21
C LYS A 33 1.89 21.51 12.24
N ILE A 34 2.00 22.82 12.45
CA ILE A 34 1.13 23.60 13.32
C ILE A 34 0.67 24.82 12.53
N CYS A 35 -0.64 25.06 12.48
CA CYS A 35 -1.24 26.17 11.70
C CYS A 35 -0.82 26.16 10.22
N GLY A 36 -0.64 24.96 9.65
CA GLY A 36 -0.29 24.77 8.23
C GLY A 36 1.19 24.88 7.88
N VAL A 37 2.06 25.31 8.82
CA VAL A 37 3.51 25.41 8.61
C VAL A 37 4.26 24.30 9.35
N ASN A 38 5.45 23.97 8.88
CA ASN A 38 6.35 23.05 9.58
C ASN A 38 6.74 23.64 10.94
N ALA A 39 6.64 22.84 12.00
CA ALA A 39 6.97 23.27 13.36
C ALA A 39 8.50 23.37 13.55
N THR A 40 9.16 24.39 13.00
CA THR A 40 10.63 24.53 13.03
C THR A 40 11.12 25.35 14.22
N SER A 41 10.38 26.40 14.60
CA SER A 41 10.65 27.23 15.77
C SER A 41 9.36 27.78 16.39
N VAL A 42 9.44 28.30 17.61
CA VAL A 42 8.28 28.90 18.31
C VAL A 42 7.79 30.14 17.56
N GLU A 43 8.71 30.95 17.02
CA GLU A 43 8.43 32.17 16.28
C GLU A 43 7.67 31.86 15.00
N ALA A 44 8.12 30.87 14.23
CA ALA A 44 7.45 30.43 13.00
C ALA A 44 6.02 29.95 13.26
N ILE A 45 5.79 29.27 14.39
CA ILE A 45 4.45 28.81 14.79
C ILE A 45 3.59 30.00 15.21
N LYS A 46 4.12 30.91 16.04
CA LYS A 46 3.40 32.11 16.48
C LYS A 46 2.97 32.97 15.31
N GLU A 47 3.87 33.19 14.35
CA GLU A 47 3.59 33.94 13.12
C GLU A 47 2.48 33.27 12.30
N ALA A 48 2.61 31.96 12.02
CA ALA A 48 1.61 31.23 11.24
C ALA A 48 0.24 31.18 11.92
N CYS A 49 0.19 30.94 13.23
CA CYS A 49 -1.06 30.88 13.96
C CYS A 49 -1.72 32.26 14.14
N SER A 50 -0.95 33.35 14.07
CA SER A 50 -1.51 34.71 14.11
C SER A 50 -2.36 35.05 12.89
N GLN A 51 -2.11 34.40 11.75
CA GLN A 51 -2.88 34.54 10.52
C GLN A 51 -4.25 33.83 10.58
N VAL A 52 -4.49 33.01 11.60
CA VAL A 52 -5.76 32.32 11.79
C VAL A 52 -6.70 33.21 12.62
N ALA A 53 -7.82 33.61 12.01
CA ALA A 53 -8.78 34.50 12.67
C ALA A 53 -9.27 33.92 14.01
N GLY A 54 -9.17 34.70 15.09
CA GLY A 54 -9.62 34.32 16.43
C GLY A 54 -8.78 33.24 17.13
N HIS A 55 -7.50 33.10 16.77
CA HIS A 55 -6.63 32.09 17.39
C HIS A 55 -6.34 32.40 18.88
N PRO A 56 -6.61 31.48 19.82
CA PRO A 56 -6.53 31.72 21.27
C PRO A 56 -5.10 31.70 21.86
N GLY A 57 -4.06 31.71 21.03
CA GLY A 57 -2.66 31.61 21.48
C GLY A 57 -2.20 30.23 22.00
N VAL A 58 -3.05 29.20 21.94
CA VAL A 58 -2.73 27.82 22.36
C VAL A 58 -2.84 26.83 21.21
N ILE A 59 -2.12 25.72 21.26
CA ILE A 59 -2.19 24.68 20.22
C ILE A 59 -3.57 24.02 20.23
N ARG A 60 -4.38 24.28 19.20
CA ARG A 60 -5.67 23.61 19.01
C ARG A 60 -5.47 22.32 18.22
N LEU A 61 -6.35 21.35 18.47
CA LEU A 61 -6.32 20.08 17.74
C LEU A 61 -6.49 20.27 16.23
N GLN A 62 -7.33 21.20 15.81
CA GLN A 62 -7.58 21.46 14.39
C GLN A 62 -6.38 22.04 13.62
N ASP A 63 -5.44 22.67 14.32
CA ASP A 63 -4.25 23.28 13.71
C ASP A 63 -3.02 22.37 13.80
N PHE A 64 -3.10 21.29 14.58
CA PHE A 64 -2.02 20.34 14.79
C PHE A 64 -2.14 19.16 13.82
N SER A 65 -1.07 18.90 13.07
CA SER A 65 -0.96 17.75 12.18
C SER A 65 0.35 17.03 12.40
N ILE A 66 0.28 15.71 12.54
CA ILE A 66 1.42 14.80 12.67
C ILE A 66 1.30 13.72 11.61
N ASP A 67 2.38 13.48 10.89
CA ASP A 67 2.47 12.44 9.88
C ASP A 67 2.44 11.05 10.55
N THR A 68 1.74 10.09 9.94
CA THR A 68 1.63 8.74 10.51
C THR A 68 2.96 8.01 10.56
N ASP A 69 3.90 8.34 9.67
CA ASP A 69 5.20 7.68 9.55
C ASP A 69 6.14 8.02 10.73
N VAL A 70 5.88 9.11 11.45
CA VAL A 70 6.73 9.56 12.56
C VAL A 70 6.27 9.08 13.93
N ILE A 71 5.05 8.54 14.03
CA ILE A 71 4.43 8.22 15.32
C ILE A 71 5.28 7.22 16.11
N VAL A 72 5.73 6.15 15.49
CA VAL A 72 6.50 5.10 16.17
C VAL A 72 7.85 5.64 16.64
N LEU A 73 8.54 6.38 15.78
CA LEU A 73 9.88 6.91 16.05
C LEU A 73 9.87 7.99 17.15
N SER A 74 8.83 8.84 17.15
CA SER A 74 8.67 9.92 18.13
C SER A 74 8.07 9.46 19.46
N THR A 75 7.47 8.26 19.55
CA THR A 75 6.77 7.80 20.75
C THR A 75 7.63 7.80 22.03
N PRO A 76 8.91 7.36 22.02
CA PRO A 76 9.77 7.45 23.20
C PRO A 76 9.98 8.90 23.67
N GLU A 77 10.14 9.84 22.73
CA GLU A 77 10.31 11.26 23.04
C GLU A 77 9.00 11.90 23.53
N ILE A 78 7.86 11.51 22.93
CA ILE A 78 6.52 11.89 23.38
C ILE A 78 6.27 11.42 24.82
N ALA A 79 6.75 10.24 25.18
CA ALA A 79 6.64 9.68 26.54
C ALA A 79 7.68 10.26 27.52
N GLY A 80 8.59 11.13 27.07
CA GLY A 80 9.66 11.69 27.92
C GLY A 80 10.74 10.67 28.30
N MET A 81 10.90 9.61 27.52
CA MET A 81 11.94 8.59 27.77
C MET A 81 13.34 9.13 27.44
N PRO A 82 14.40 8.58 28.05
CA PRO A 82 15.77 8.95 27.73
C PRO A 82 16.11 8.75 26.25
N TYR A 83 16.99 9.60 25.70
CA TYR A 83 17.39 9.57 24.28
C TYR A 83 17.91 8.20 23.82
N VAL A 84 18.49 7.40 24.72
CA VAL A 84 18.97 6.04 24.44
C VAL A 84 17.82 5.14 23.98
N ILE A 85 16.63 5.27 24.57
CA ILE A 85 15.45 4.48 24.19
C ILE A 85 14.92 4.93 22.83
N ALA A 86 14.89 6.24 22.57
CA ALA A 86 14.56 6.78 21.24
C ALA A 86 15.52 6.23 20.17
N GLY A 87 16.83 6.24 20.45
CA GLY A 87 17.85 5.67 19.58
C GLY A 87 17.71 4.16 19.37
N LEU A 88 17.36 3.40 20.42
CA LEU A 88 17.12 1.96 20.32
C LEU A 88 15.89 1.64 19.45
N VAL A 89 14.80 2.39 19.63
CA VAL A 89 13.58 2.25 18.79
C VAL A 89 13.89 2.62 17.34
N ALA A 90 14.65 3.70 17.10
CA ALA A 90 15.10 4.08 15.77
C ALA A 90 15.92 2.98 15.10
N ALA A 91 16.89 2.42 15.81
CA ALA A 91 17.72 1.32 15.32
C ALA A 91 16.90 0.06 15.03
N GLY A 92 15.98 -0.31 15.92
CA GLY A 92 15.07 -1.44 15.72
C GLY A 92 14.15 -1.26 14.51
N GLY A 93 13.58 -0.06 14.34
CA GLY A 93 12.75 0.29 13.18
C GLY A 93 13.52 0.19 11.87
N LEU A 94 14.75 0.72 11.84
CA LEU A 94 15.63 0.62 10.67
C LEU A 94 15.99 -0.85 10.37
N ALA A 95 16.34 -1.65 11.39
CA ALA A 95 16.66 -3.06 11.22
C ALA A 95 15.47 -3.87 10.66
N ALA A 96 14.25 -3.63 11.16
CA ALA A 96 13.04 -4.27 10.66
C ALA A 96 12.74 -3.91 9.19
N ALA A 97 12.90 -2.62 8.83
CA ALA A 97 12.72 -2.16 7.46
C ALA A 97 13.75 -2.80 6.51
N LEU A 98 15.02 -2.84 6.90
CA LEU A 98 16.09 -3.46 6.11
C LEU A 98 15.89 -4.97 5.93
N SER A 99 15.48 -5.68 6.99
CA SER A 99 15.21 -7.13 6.89
C SER A 99 14.06 -7.45 5.94
N THR A 100 13.03 -6.60 5.89
CA THR A 100 11.89 -6.77 4.98
C THR A 100 12.28 -6.44 3.55
N ALA A 101 13.01 -5.34 3.37
CA ALA A 101 13.50 -4.92 2.05
C ALA A 101 14.42 -5.97 1.43
N ASP A 102 15.37 -6.52 2.19
CA ASP A 102 16.29 -7.56 1.71
C ASP A 102 15.54 -8.82 1.24
N GLY A 103 14.58 -9.31 2.04
CA GLY A 103 13.77 -10.48 1.68
C GLY A 103 12.95 -10.27 0.41
N LEU A 104 12.30 -9.10 0.26
CA LEU A 104 11.51 -8.77 -0.93
C LEU A 104 12.39 -8.56 -2.18
N LEU A 105 13.54 -7.89 -2.03
CA LEU A 105 14.49 -7.69 -3.13
C LEU A 105 15.04 -9.03 -3.63
N LEU A 106 15.41 -9.94 -2.72
CA LEU A 106 15.87 -11.27 -3.08
C LEU A 106 14.76 -12.09 -3.75
N ALA A 107 13.53 -12.02 -3.25
CA ALA A 107 12.39 -12.70 -3.87
C ALA A 107 12.15 -12.22 -5.31
N ILE A 108 12.14 -10.90 -5.54
CA ILE A 108 11.97 -10.30 -6.88
C ILE A 108 13.15 -10.68 -7.79
N ALA A 109 14.39 -10.56 -7.30
CA ALA A 109 15.58 -10.91 -8.07
C ALA A 109 15.59 -12.40 -8.47
N ASN A 110 15.12 -13.28 -7.60
CA ASN A 110 14.98 -14.70 -7.89
C ASN A 110 13.89 -14.95 -8.93
N ALA A 111 12.72 -14.33 -8.81
CA ALA A 111 11.66 -14.45 -9.82
C ALA A 111 12.14 -13.96 -11.20
N LEU A 112 12.80 -12.81 -11.27
CA LEU A 112 13.32 -12.27 -12.53
C LEU A 112 14.46 -13.13 -13.11
N SER A 113 15.38 -13.61 -12.28
CA SER A 113 16.53 -14.39 -12.77
C SER A 113 16.19 -15.83 -13.12
N HIS A 114 15.33 -16.48 -12.33
CA HIS A 114 14.96 -17.87 -12.52
C HIS A 114 13.80 -18.03 -13.50
N ASP A 115 12.72 -17.26 -13.33
CA ASP A 115 11.48 -17.48 -14.08
C ASP A 115 11.49 -16.75 -15.41
N ILE A 116 12.07 -15.55 -15.48
CA ILE A 116 12.20 -14.82 -16.74
C ILE A 116 13.51 -15.19 -17.44
N TYR A 117 14.66 -14.91 -16.84
CA TYR A 117 15.93 -15.10 -17.54
C TYR A 117 16.22 -16.58 -17.82
N TYR A 118 16.29 -17.43 -16.78
CA TYR A 118 16.65 -18.84 -16.99
C TYR A 118 15.53 -19.62 -17.70
N LYS A 119 14.27 -19.51 -17.27
CA LYS A 119 13.18 -20.32 -17.86
C LYS A 119 12.68 -19.82 -19.21
N MET A 120 12.64 -18.51 -19.48
CA MET A 120 12.07 -17.98 -20.73
C MET A 120 13.11 -17.50 -21.76
N LEU A 121 14.25 -16.95 -21.33
CA LEU A 121 15.25 -16.35 -22.24
C LEU A 121 16.41 -17.29 -22.59
N ASP A 122 17.07 -17.90 -21.60
CA ASP A 122 18.23 -18.79 -21.81
C ASP A 122 18.20 -20.01 -20.85
N PRO A 123 17.45 -21.08 -21.21
CA PRO A 123 17.35 -22.32 -20.43
C PRO A 123 18.67 -23.10 -20.28
N ASN A 124 19.65 -22.79 -21.12
CA ASN A 124 20.95 -23.48 -21.13
C ASN A 124 22.03 -22.63 -20.45
N ALA A 125 21.66 -21.53 -19.78
CA ALA A 125 22.62 -20.65 -19.13
C ALA A 125 23.44 -21.38 -18.04
N PRO A 126 24.78 -21.31 -18.08
CA PRO A 126 25.64 -21.92 -17.07
C PRO A 126 25.45 -21.26 -15.70
N THR A 127 25.62 -22.02 -14.62
CA THR A 127 25.36 -21.58 -13.23
C THR A 127 26.06 -20.27 -12.88
N ALA A 128 27.31 -20.09 -13.30
CA ALA A 128 28.06 -18.85 -13.05
C ALA A 128 27.38 -17.60 -13.66
N ARG A 129 26.87 -17.71 -14.90
CA ARG A 129 26.15 -16.62 -15.56
C ARG A 129 24.83 -16.31 -14.86
N ARG A 130 24.10 -17.35 -14.43
CA ARG A 130 22.84 -17.20 -13.68
C ARG A 130 23.05 -16.42 -12.37
N LEU A 131 24.12 -16.72 -11.63
CA LEU A 131 24.46 -16.01 -10.39
C LEU A 131 24.84 -14.54 -10.62
N ILE A 132 25.59 -14.25 -11.68
CA ILE A 132 25.94 -12.88 -12.06
C ILE A 132 24.68 -12.09 -12.40
N ILE A 133 23.79 -12.67 -13.20
CA ILE A 133 22.55 -12.00 -13.62
C ILE A 133 21.61 -11.78 -12.44
N ALA A 134 21.47 -12.75 -11.53
CA ALA A 134 20.68 -12.57 -10.31
C ALA A 134 21.18 -11.38 -9.47
N ARG A 135 22.50 -11.21 -9.32
CA ARG A 135 23.09 -10.07 -8.59
C ARG A 135 22.88 -8.74 -9.31
N ILE A 136 23.04 -8.70 -10.64
CA ILE A 136 22.78 -7.51 -11.44
C ILE A 136 21.31 -7.11 -11.33
N LEU A 137 20.38 -8.05 -11.47
CA LEU A 137 18.94 -7.80 -11.33
C LEU A 137 18.59 -7.30 -9.93
N LEU A 138 19.18 -7.89 -8.88
CA LEU A 138 19.00 -7.42 -7.50
C LEU A 138 19.41 -5.95 -7.35
N LEU A 139 20.60 -5.56 -7.84
CA LEU A 139 21.07 -4.18 -7.78
C LEU A 139 20.18 -3.24 -8.60
N SER A 140 19.77 -3.64 -9.81
CA SER A 140 18.87 -2.85 -10.65
C SER A 140 17.51 -2.61 -10.00
N VAL A 141 16.92 -3.64 -9.37
CA VAL A 141 15.66 -3.51 -8.64
C VAL A 141 15.83 -2.63 -7.41
N ALA A 142 16.93 -2.77 -6.67
CA ALA A 142 17.22 -1.95 -5.50
C ALA A 142 17.34 -0.45 -5.85
N VAL A 143 18.07 -0.12 -6.93
CA VAL A 143 18.19 1.26 -7.42
C VAL A 143 16.85 1.79 -7.91
N GLY A 144 16.07 0.99 -8.65
CA GLY A 144 14.74 1.37 -9.12
C GLY A 144 13.76 1.62 -7.96
N ALA A 145 13.79 0.79 -6.92
CA ALA A 145 12.99 0.96 -5.72
C ALA A 145 13.41 2.20 -4.91
N ALA A 146 14.71 2.45 -4.76
CA ALA A 146 15.21 3.65 -4.10
C ALA A 146 14.81 4.93 -4.85
N TYR A 147 14.88 4.90 -6.18
CA TYR A 147 14.44 6.01 -7.02
C TYR A 147 12.94 6.26 -6.87
N THR A 148 12.09 5.24 -6.99
CA THR A 148 10.63 5.43 -6.83
C THR A 148 10.28 5.91 -5.42
N ALA A 149 10.92 5.37 -4.38
CA ALA A 149 10.74 5.83 -3.00
C ALA A 149 11.11 7.32 -2.82
N SER A 150 12.16 7.82 -3.51
CA SER A 150 12.58 9.22 -3.43
C SER A 150 11.55 10.22 -3.96
N THR A 151 10.62 9.77 -4.82
CA THR A 151 9.58 10.64 -5.41
C THR A 151 8.36 10.84 -4.51
N LYS A 152 8.28 10.14 -3.37
CA LYS A 152 7.17 10.22 -2.38
C LYS A 152 5.77 10.21 -3.02
N PRO A 153 5.42 9.20 -3.83
CA PRO A 153 4.20 9.22 -4.64
C PRO A 153 2.89 9.10 -3.83
N ALA A 154 2.94 8.44 -2.67
CA ALA A 154 1.85 8.34 -1.72
C ALA A 154 2.37 7.94 -0.33
N ASP A 155 1.49 7.98 0.66
CA ASP A 155 1.74 7.44 2.00
C ASP A 155 2.06 5.93 1.94
N ILE A 156 3.00 5.48 2.78
CA ILE A 156 3.52 4.11 2.80
C ILE A 156 2.39 3.10 2.97
N LEU A 157 1.41 3.38 3.85
CA LEU A 157 0.28 2.50 4.11
C LEU A 157 -0.54 2.26 2.84
N SER A 158 -0.77 3.32 2.06
CA SER A 158 -1.55 3.23 0.81
C SER A 158 -0.79 2.45 -0.25
N MET A 159 0.51 2.72 -0.42
CA MET A 159 1.33 2.01 -1.42
C MET A 159 1.40 0.51 -1.15
N VAL A 160 1.64 0.12 0.10
CA VAL A 160 1.72 -1.28 0.50
C VAL A 160 0.38 -1.98 0.29
N ALA A 161 -0.72 -1.34 0.72
CA ALA A 161 -2.05 -1.90 0.56
C ALA A 161 -2.46 -2.04 -0.92
N TRP A 162 -2.07 -1.10 -1.78
CA TRP A 162 -2.28 -1.18 -3.23
C TRP A 162 -1.50 -2.35 -3.85
N ALA A 163 -0.22 -2.50 -3.50
CA ALA A 163 0.61 -3.61 -3.98
C ALA A 163 0.02 -4.97 -3.58
N PHE A 164 -0.35 -5.14 -2.31
CA PHE A 164 -1.00 -6.37 -1.85
C PHE A 164 -2.39 -6.57 -2.45
N SER A 165 -3.14 -5.50 -2.69
CA SER A 165 -4.47 -5.62 -3.32
C SER A 165 -4.38 -6.14 -4.74
N LEU A 166 -3.45 -5.61 -5.53
CA LEU A 166 -3.19 -6.06 -6.90
C LEU A 166 -2.65 -7.49 -6.93
N ALA A 167 -1.70 -7.83 -6.06
CA ALA A 167 -1.16 -9.18 -5.95
C ALA A 167 -2.25 -10.19 -5.54
N ALA A 168 -3.09 -9.85 -4.56
CA ALA A 168 -4.20 -10.68 -4.13
C ALA A 168 -5.20 -10.88 -5.28
N ALA A 169 -5.70 -9.80 -5.88
CA ALA A 169 -6.69 -9.91 -6.96
C ALA A 169 -6.15 -10.66 -8.20
N GLY A 170 -4.86 -10.51 -8.50
CA GLY A 170 -4.24 -11.12 -9.68
C GLY A 170 -3.84 -12.58 -9.52
N ILE A 171 -3.39 -13.03 -8.35
CA ILE A 171 -2.75 -14.35 -8.19
C ILE A 171 -3.56 -15.28 -7.28
N PHE A 172 -4.18 -14.72 -6.24
CA PHE A 172 -4.81 -15.52 -5.18
C PHE A 172 -5.95 -16.43 -5.67
N PRO A 173 -6.88 -15.99 -6.54
CA PRO A 173 -7.94 -16.87 -7.05
C PRO A 173 -7.40 -18.09 -7.79
N GLY A 174 -6.35 -17.90 -8.60
CA GLY A 174 -5.67 -18.97 -9.33
C GLY A 174 -4.99 -19.97 -8.40
N LEU A 175 -4.28 -19.47 -7.38
CA LEU A 175 -3.60 -20.32 -6.40
C LEU A 175 -4.60 -21.15 -5.59
N VAL A 176 -5.68 -20.54 -5.11
CA VAL A 176 -6.70 -21.24 -4.32
C VAL A 176 -7.44 -22.28 -5.17
N LEU A 177 -7.97 -21.88 -6.33
CA LEU A 177 -8.71 -22.82 -7.16
C LEU A 177 -7.83 -23.91 -7.77
N GLY A 178 -6.57 -23.62 -8.09
CA GLY A 178 -5.60 -24.63 -8.53
C GLY A 178 -5.35 -25.69 -7.46
N ILE A 179 -5.21 -25.29 -6.19
CA ILE A 179 -4.92 -26.21 -5.08
C ILE A 179 -6.16 -26.92 -4.56
N TRP A 180 -7.38 -26.36 -4.63
CA TRP A 180 -8.57 -26.97 -4.02
C TRP A 180 -9.68 -27.37 -4.99
N TRP A 181 -9.68 -26.93 -6.24
CA TRP A 181 -10.72 -27.27 -7.22
C TRP A 181 -10.18 -28.03 -8.44
N LYS A 182 -10.51 -29.32 -8.54
CA LYS A 182 -9.96 -30.23 -9.59
C LYS A 182 -10.27 -29.80 -11.03
N ARG A 183 -11.29 -28.97 -11.22
CA ARG A 183 -11.74 -28.51 -12.54
C ARG A 183 -11.03 -27.25 -13.01
N ALA A 184 -10.27 -26.58 -12.14
CA ALA A 184 -9.48 -25.41 -12.50
C ALA A 184 -8.49 -25.75 -13.63
N ASN A 185 -8.50 -24.96 -14.70
CA ASN A 185 -7.64 -25.18 -15.85
C ASN A 185 -6.92 -23.90 -16.28
N THR A 186 -5.90 -24.04 -17.14
CA THR A 186 -5.06 -22.95 -17.62
C THR A 186 -5.85 -21.76 -18.22
N PRO A 187 -6.80 -21.95 -19.16
CA PRO A 187 -7.54 -20.81 -19.72
C PRO A 187 -8.41 -20.11 -18.67
N GLY A 188 -9.04 -20.87 -17.77
CA GLY A 188 -9.81 -20.30 -16.67
C GLY A 188 -8.95 -19.46 -15.74
N CYS A 189 -7.78 -19.98 -15.33
CA CYS A 189 -6.81 -19.26 -14.52
C CYS A 189 -6.34 -17.98 -15.20
N ILE A 190 -5.92 -18.02 -16.48
CA ILE A 190 -5.43 -16.83 -17.20
C ILE A 190 -6.51 -15.74 -17.25
N VAL A 191 -7.74 -16.10 -17.65
CA VAL A 191 -8.85 -15.13 -17.73
C VAL A 191 -9.17 -14.57 -16.35
N GLY A 192 -9.19 -15.42 -15.31
CA GLY A 192 -9.44 -14.98 -13.95
C GLY A 192 -8.37 -14.05 -13.38
N MET A 193 -7.10 -14.33 -13.63
CA MET A 193 -5.99 -13.46 -13.24
C MET A 193 -6.11 -12.09 -13.91
N ILE A 194 -6.39 -12.07 -15.23
CA ILE A 194 -6.54 -10.83 -16.01
C ILE A 194 -7.75 -10.02 -15.52
N LEU A 195 -8.91 -10.65 -15.35
CA LEU A 195 -10.13 -9.95 -14.93
C LEU A 195 -10.06 -9.49 -13.46
N GLY A 196 -9.54 -10.34 -12.56
CA GLY A 196 -9.38 -9.98 -11.16
C GLY A 196 -8.40 -8.83 -10.97
N PHE A 197 -7.21 -8.93 -11.57
CA PHE A 197 -6.22 -7.85 -11.58
C PHE A 197 -6.79 -6.59 -12.27
N GLY A 198 -7.44 -6.75 -13.42
CA GLY A 198 -7.98 -5.65 -14.21
C GLY A 198 -9.04 -4.85 -13.47
N ILE A 199 -9.98 -5.51 -12.77
CA ILE A 199 -10.99 -4.82 -11.94
C ILE A 199 -10.35 -4.12 -10.75
N CYS A 200 -9.39 -4.76 -10.08
CA CYS A 200 -8.67 -4.14 -8.98
C CYS A 200 -7.91 -2.88 -9.45
N LEU A 201 -7.23 -2.98 -10.60
CA LEU A 201 -6.48 -1.88 -11.19
C LEU A 201 -7.42 -0.76 -11.66
N TYR A 202 -8.52 -1.10 -12.34
CA TYR A 202 -9.54 -0.14 -12.77
C TYR A 202 -10.08 0.68 -11.60
N TYR A 203 -10.44 -0.01 -10.51
CA TYR A 203 -10.95 0.64 -9.31
C TYR A 203 -9.90 1.56 -8.67
N LEU A 204 -8.67 1.07 -8.50
CA LEU A 204 -7.59 1.84 -7.90
C LEU A 204 -7.24 3.09 -8.73
N VAL A 205 -7.05 2.92 -10.04
CA VAL A 205 -6.67 4.00 -10.95
C VAL A 205 -7.82 5.01 -11.10
N GLY A 206 -9.04 4.51 -11.25
CA GLY A 206 -10.23 5.35 -11.35
C GLY A 206 -10.44 6.23 -10.12
N THR A 207 -10.36 5.64 -8.92
CA THR A 207 -10.59 6.38 -7.67
C THR A 207 -9.42 7.28 -7.25
N ARG A 208 -8.17 6.97 -7.64
CA ARG A 208 -6.99 7.75 -7.23
C ARG A 208 -6.57 8.81 -8.26
N TYR A 209 -6.57 8.48 -9.55
CA TYR A 209 -6.02 9.35 -10.60
C TYR A 209 -7.10 9.98 -11.49
N PHE A 210 -8.27 9.37 -11.59
CA PHE A 210 -9.38 9.85 -12.41
C PHE A 210 -10.67 10.03 -11.59
N ALA A 211 -10.53 10.54 -10.36
CA ALA A 211 -11.59 10.51 -9.36
C ALA A 211 -12.85 11.27 -9.80
N VAL A 212 -12.69 12.40 -10.51
CA VAL A 212 -13.81 13.19 -11.04
C VAL A 212 -14.63 12.37 -12.03
N SER A 213 -14.01 11.84 -13.08
CA SER A 213 -14.68 11.04 -14.10
C SER A 213 -15.24 9.73 -13.54
N PHE A 214 -14.52 9.10 -12.62
CA PHE A 214 -14.97 7.88 -11.95
C PHE A 214 -16.22 8.16 -11.11
N TYR A 215 -16.22 9.23 -10.31
CA TYR A 215 -17.38 9.62 -9.53
C TYR A 215 -18.56 9.98 -10.43
N GLU A 216 -18.37 10.69 -11.53
CA GLU A 216 -19.47 10.99 -12.46
C GLU A 216 -20.10 9.72 -13.04
N THR A 217 -19.25 8.77 -13.46
CA THR A 217 -19.69 7.48 -14.03
C THR A 217 -20.39 6.59 -13.00
N TRP A 218 -19.89 6.58 -11.77
CA TRP A 218 -20.33 5.67 -10.71
C TRP A 218 -20.96 6.37 -9.51
N SER A 219 -21.48 7.58 -9.70
CA SER A 219 -22.06 8.42 -8.62
C SER A 219 -23.17 7.69 -7.88
N TRP A 220 -23.96 6.88 -8.59
CA TRP A 220 -25.04 6.05 -8.05
C TRP A 220 -24.58 4.92 -7.12
N LEU A 221 -23.30 4.52 -7.17
CA LEU A 221 -22.71 3.54 -6.26
C LEU A 221 -22.00 4.19 -5.07
N SER A 222 -21.73 5.49 -5.12
CA SER A 222 -21.04 6.20 -4.06
C SER A 222 -21.91 6.34 -2.81
N ASN A 223 -21.29 6.35 -1.64
CA ASN A 223 -21.95 6.68 -0.37
C ASN A 223 -21.90 8.18 -0.03
N ALA A 224 -21.68 9.05 -1.03
CA ALA A 224 -21.59 10.49 -0.82
C ALA A 224 -22.84 11.06 -0.14
N SER A 225 -22.63 11.86 0.92
CA SER A 225 -23.72 12.59 1.56
C SER A 225 -24.23 13.71 0.66
N PRO A 226 -25.50 14.16 0.80
CA PRO A 226 -26.03 15.26 -0.01
C PRO A 226 -25.13 16.52 0.00
N ALA A 227 -24.57 16.87 1.16
CA ALA A 227 -23.63 17.99 1.29
C ALA A 227 -22.32 17.77 0.53
N ALA A 228 -21.82 16.54 0.46
CA ALA A 228 -20.61 16.22 -0.30
C ALA A 228 -20.86 16.28 -1.82
N ILE A 229 -22.06 15.94 -2.27
CA ILE A 229 -22.52 16.05 -3.67
C ILE A 229 -22.63 17.52 -4.07
N GLU A 230 -23.26 18.34 -3.23
CA GLU A 230 -23.39 19.79 -3.45
C GLU A 230 -22.01 20.44 -3.59
N LYS A 231 -21.11 20.16 -2.64
CA LYS A 231 -19.72 20.64 -2.70
C LYS A 231 -18.97 20.19 -3.96
N PHE A 232 -19.21 18.96 -4.44
CA PHE A 232 -18.61 18.51 -5.70
C PHE A 232 -19.12 19.33 -6.89
N ASN A 233 -20.42 19.60 -6.95
CA ASN A 233 -21.03 20.39 -8.02
C ASN A 233 -20.54 21.85 -8.00
N GLU A 234 -20.40 22.45 -6.81
CA GLU A 234 -19.82 23.79 -6.65
C GLU A 234 -18.37 23.86 -7.15
N LEU A 235 -17.53 22.92 -6.73
CA LEU A 235 -16.12 22.85 -7.15
C LEU A 235 -16.01 22.61 -8.66
N LYS A 236 -16.90 21.80 -9.23
CA LYS A 236 -16.96 21.55 -10.67
C LYS A 236 -17.37 22.81 -11.44
N ALA A 237 -18.38 23.54 -10.96
CA ALA A 237 -18.78 24.81 -11.56
C ALA A 237 -17.65 25.84 -11.49
N ALA A 238 -16.94 25.92 -10.35
CA ALA A 238 -15.78 26.79 -10.19
C ALA A 238 -14.66 26.46 -11.17
N TRP A 239 -14.38 25.17 -11.40
CA TRP A 239 -13.39 24.73 -12.39
C TRP A 239 -13.82 25.04 -13.84
N MET A 240 -15.10 24.85 -14.18
CA MET A 240 -15.61 25.14 -15.53
C MET A 240 -15.66 26.65 -15.83
N ASN A 241 -15.90 27.48 -14.82
CA ASN A 241 -16.00 28.93 -14.95
C ASN A 241 -14.65 29.66 -14.78
N ALA A 242 -13.57 28.95 -14.43
CA ALA A 242 -12.24 29.54 -14.30
C ALA A 242 -11.68 29.95 -15.66
N THR A 243 -11.35 31.23 -15.82
CA THR A 243 -10.85 31.82 -17.06
C THR A 243 -9.34 31.73 -17.21
N ASP A 244 -8.60 31.79 -16.10
CA ASP A 244 -7.14 31.79 -16.10
C ASP A 244 -6.59 30.38 -15.84
N GLU A 245 -5.51 29.99 -16.54
CA GLU A 245 -4.89 28.66 -16.40
C GLU A 245 -4.44 28.34 -14.96
N ALA A 246 -3.88 29.31 -14.25
CA ALA A 246 -3.49 29.14 -12.85
C ALA A 246 -4.71 28.90 -11.92
N ALA A 247 -5.79 29.65 -12.14
CA ALA A 247 -7.04 29.48 -11.38
C ALA A 247 -7.71 28.14 -11.71
N LYS A 248 -7.69 27.74 -12.99
CA LYS A 248 -8.21 26.46 -13.45
C LYS A 248 -7.44 25.28 -12.86
N GLN A 249 -6.11 25.36 -12.79
CA GLN A 249 -5.29 24.32 -12.15
C GLN A 249 -5.57 24.22 -10.65
N ALA A 250 -5.68 25.35 -9.94
CA ALA A 250 -6.02 25.36 -8.52
C ALA A 250 -7.42 24.79 -8.26
N ALA A 251 -8.41 25.17 -9.08
CA ALA A 251 -9.76 24.64 -9.02
C ALA A 251 -9.82 23.13 -9.33
N TRP A 252 -9.04 22.67 -10.32
CA TRP A 252 -8.92 21.24 -10.62
C TRP A 252 -8.35 20.45 -9.45
N VAL A 253 -7.26 20.93 -8.84
CA VAL A 253 -6.65 20.26 -7.68
C VAL A 253 -7.63 20.19 -6.50
N ALA A 254 -8.41 21.24 -6.26
CA ALA A 254 -9.45 21.24 -5.23
C ALA A 254 -10.59 20.26 -5.55
N LEU A 255 -11.08 20.26 -6.80
CA LEU A 255 -12.12 19.36 -7.28
C LEU A 255 -11.68 17.90 -7.21
N ASP A 256 -10.52 17.57 -7.77
CA ASP A 256 -9.98 16.20 -7.80
C ASP A 256 -9.72 15.69 -6.37
N LYS A 257 -9.15 16.52 -5.49
CA LYS A 257 -8.94 16.15 -4.09
C LYS A 257 -10.26 15.86 -3.36
N HIS A 258 -11.31 16.64 -3.60
CA HIS A 258 -12.64 16.36 -3.05
C HIS A 258 -13.25 15.11 -3.69
N ALA A 259 -13.13 14.96 -5.01
CA ALA A 259 -13.61 13.80 -5.75
C ALA A 259 -13.00 12.49 -5.23
N GLN A 260 -11.71 12.45 -4.92
CA GLN A 260 -11.05 11.28 -4.33
C GLN A 260 -11.66 10.82 -2.98
N THR A 261 -12.40 11.69 -2.28
CA THR A 261 -13.09 11.33 -1.03
C THR A 261 -14.44 10.66 -1.26
N ILE A 262 -15.09 10.93 -2.39
CA ILE A 262 -16.43 10.45 -2.74
C ILE A 262 -16.44 9.44 -3.89
N ALA A 263 -15.35 9.36 -4.67
CA ALA A 263 -15.15 8.39 -5.73
C ALA A 263 -14.90 7.02 -5.11
N ASN A 264 -15.99 6.31 -4.85
CA ASN A 264 -15.99 4.99 -4.24
C ASN A 264 -17.23 4.20 -4.66
N TRP A 265 -17.20 2.91 -4.36
CA TRP A 265 -18.36 2.04 -4.48
C TRP A 265 -18.72 1.60 -3.07
N TRP A 266 -19.92 1.94 -2.61
CA TRP A 266 -20.46 1.64 -1.28
C TRP A 266 -19.56 2.06 -0.11
N GLY A 267 -18.81 3.17 -0.26
CA GLY A 267 -17.89 3.66 0.77
C GLY A 267 -16.58 2.90 0.90
N VAL A 268 -16.33 1.91 0.04
CA VAL A 268 -15.06 1.18 0.04
C VAL A 268 -13.96 2.13 -0.44
N ARG A 269 -12.87 2.26 0.33
CA ARG A 269 -11.72 3.08 -0.08
C ARG A 269 -10.81 2.28 -1.02
N ASN A 270 -10.07 2.99 -1.86
CA ASN A 270 -9.10 2.42 -2.81
C ASN A 270 -8.00 1.55 -2.16
N ILE A 271 -7.76 1.72 -0.86
CA ILE A 271 -6.88 0.86 -0.05
C ILE A 271 -7.35 -0.61 -0.02
N SER A 272 -8.65 -0.85 -0.21
CA SER A 272 -9.30 -2.16 -0.19
C SER A 272 -9.77 -2.60 -1.58
N ALA A 273 -9.10 -2.13 -2.66
CA ALA A 273 -9.50 -2.41 -4.04
C ALA A 273 -9.62 -3.92 -4.38
N ALA A 274 -8.88 -4.79 -3.68
CA ALA A 274 -8.97 -6.23 -3.85
C ALA A 274 -10.36 -6.82 -3.56
N LEU A 275 -11.20 -6.14 -2.78
CA LEU A 275 -12.58 -6.58 -2.49
C LEU A 275 -13.41 -6.76 -3.77
N PHE A 276 -13.09 -6.01 -4.83
CA PHE A 276 -13.78 -6.13 -6.12
C PHE A 276 -13.08 -7.09 -7.07
N GLY A 277 -11.74 -7.06 -7.10
CA GLY A 277 -10.95 -7.93 -7.99
C GLY A 277 -11.02 -9.41 -7.61
N LEU A 278 -11.01 -9.73 -6.31
CA LEU A 278 -11.01 -11.11 -5.83
C LEU A 278 -12.26 -11.90 -6.25
N PRO A 279 -13.50 -11.45 -5.97
CA PRO A 279 -14.69 -12.17 -6.41
C PRO A 279 -14.76 -12.34 -7.92
N VAL A 280 -14.40 -11.30 -8.68
CA VAL A 280 -14.37 -11.37 -10.15
C VAL A 280 -13.38 -12.43 -10.63
N GLY A 281 -12.19 -12.46 -10.04
CA GLY A 281 -11.19 -13.49 -10.36
C GLY A 281 -11.70 -14.88 -10.07
N PHE A 282 -12.26 -15.14 -8.89
CA PHE A 282 -12.84 -16.46 -8.55
C PHE A 282 -13.96 -16.87 -9.51
N LEU A 283 -14.91 -15.97 -9.79
CA LEU A 283 -16.02 -16.22 -10.69
C LEU A 283 -15.56 -16.47 -12.13
N ALA A 284 -14.60 -15.69 -12.61
CA ALA A 284 -14.05 -15.85 -13.95
C ALA A 284 -13.35 -17.21 -14.12
N ILE A 285 -12.50 -17.61 -13.17
CA ILE A 285 -11.89 -18.95 -13.20
C ILE A 285 -12.96 -20.02 -13.17
N TRP A 286 -13.95 -19.89 -12.29
CA TRP A 286 -15.02 -20.86 -12.12
C TRP A 286 -15.83 -21.05 -13.42
N ILE A 287 -16.34 -19.96 -13.99
CA ILE A 287 -17.15 -19.97 -15.21
C ILE A 287 -16.34 -20.48 -16.40
N VAL A 288 -15.16 -19.90 -16.66
CA VAL A 288 -14.36 -20.27 -17.83
C VAL A 288 -13.87 -21.71 -17.74
N SER A 289 -13.49 -22.17 -16.54
CA SER A 289 -13.09 -23.56 -16.36
C SER A 289 -14.25 -24.52 -16.65
N LEU A 290 -15.50 -24.18 -16.29
CA LEU A 290 -16.66 -25.01 -16.63
C LEU A 290 -16.96 -25.04 -18.14
N LEU A 291 -16.73 -23.92 -18.84
CA LEU A 291 -16.99 -23.78 -20.27
C LEU A 291 -15.87 -24.31 -21.17
N THR A 292 -14.68 -24.58 -20.64
CA THR A 292 -13.50 -25.04 -21.40
C THR A 292 -13.10 -26.46 -21.02
N ALA A 293 -12.25 -27.10 -21.81
CA ALA A 293 -11.87 -28.50 -21.60
C ALA A 293 -11.27 -28.76 -20.20
N PRO A 294 -11.56 -29.91 -19.57
CA PRO A 294 -10.95 -30.28 -18.29
C PRO A 294 -9.43 -30.40 -18.38
N PRO A 295 -8.71 -30.12 -17.28
CA PRO A 295 -7.28 -30.37 -17.22
C PRO A 295 -6.98 -31.85 -17.47
N SER A 296 -5.80 -32.17 -18.00
CA SER A 296 -5.41 -33.56 -18.25
C SER A 296 -5.40 -34.39 -16.97
N LYS A 297 -5.57 -35.72 -17.09
CA LYS A 297 -5.53 -36.62 -15.92
C LYS A 297 -4.22 -36.50 -15.15
N GLU A 298 -3.10 -36.38 -15.86
CA GLU A 298 -1.78 -36.16 -15.27
C GLU A 298 -1.72 -34.91 -14.37
N VAL A 299 -2.26 -33.78 -14.83
CA VAL A 299 -2.33 -32.55 -14.02
C VAL A 299 -3.23 -32.75 -12.80
N GLN A 300 -4.37 -33.41 -12.96
CA GLN A 300 -5.28 -33.70 -11.85
C GLN A 300 -4.63 -34.62 -10.81
N GLU A 301 -3.88 -35.63 -11.25
CA GLU A 301 -3.16 -36.57 -10.40
C GLU A 301 -2.00 -35.89 -9.66
N MET A 302 -1.24 -35.01 -10.34
CA MET A 302 -0.20 -34.18 -9.70
C MET A 302 -0.80 -33.30 -8.60
N VAL A 303 -1.93 -32.65 -8.87
CA VAL A 303 -2.64 -31.82 -7.89
C VAL A 303 -3.18 -32.68 -6.74
N ASP A 304 -3.71 -33.87 -7.00
CA ASP A 304 -4.19 -34.77 -5.94
C ASP A 304 -3.04 -35.30 -5.06
N ALA A 305 -1.88 -35.60 -5.66
CA ALA A 305 -0.68 -36.05 -4.96
C ALA A 305 -0.11 -34.96 -4.03
N THR A 306 -0.15 -33.71 -4.45
CA THR A 306 0.26 -32.56 -3.61
C THR A 306 -0.70 -32.29 -2.45
N ARG A 307 -2.03 -32.45 -2.65
CA ARG A 307 -3.04 -32.31 -1.58
C ARG A 307 -2.97 -33.42 -0.54
N ARG A 308 -2.67 -34.64 -0.99
CA ARG A 308 -2.66 -35.85 -0.17
C ARG A 308 -1.32 -36.54 -0.36
N PRO A 309 -0.26 -36.10 0.33
CA PRO A 309 1.04 -36.74 0.22
C PRO A 309 0.88 -38.22 0.58
N ARG A 310 1.19 -39.08 -0.39
CA ARG A 310 1.18 -40.54 -0.26
C ARG A 310 2.61 -41.02 -0.48
N GLY A 311 3.09 -41.90 0.41
CA GLY A 311 4.45 -42.45 0.35
C GLY A 311 5.17 -42.33 1.69
N GLN A 312 6.28 -43.06 1.84
CA GLN A 312 7.16 -42.89 2.98
C GLN A 312 7.95 -41.58 2.83
N PRO A 313 8.25 -40.86 3.92
CA PRO A 313 9.04 -39.63 3.85
C PRO A 313 10.40 -39.92 3.21
N ILE A 314 10.73 -39.14 2.17
CA ILE A 314 11.98 -39.27 1.40
C ILE A 314 13.19 -38.85 2.26
N MET A 315 12.99 -37.97 3.24
CA MET A 315 13.95 -37.73 4.32
C MET A 315 13.53 -38.52 5.56
N ARG A 316 14.09 -39.71 5.72
CA ARG A 316 14.18 -40.35 7.04
C ARG A 316 15.39 -39.76 7.76
N ASP A 317 15.20 -39.35 9.01
CA ASP A 317 16.32 -39.00 9.89
C ASP A 317 17.30 -40.18 9.91
N LYS A 318 18.60 -39.90 9.80
CA LYS A 318 19.64 -40.93 9.72
C LYS A 318 19.64 -41.88 10.94
N ASP A 319 18.98 -41.48 12.03
CA ASP A 319 18.95 -42.19 13.30
C ASP A 319 17.61 -42.89 13.60
N ALA A 320 16.65 -42.87 12.68
CA ALA A 320 15.37 -43.57 12.86
C ALA A 320 15.50 -45.08 12.57
N VAL A 321 16.27 -45.78 13.41
CA VAL A 321 16.22 -47.24 13.54
C VAL A 321 14.92 -47.58 14.28
N LEU A 322 13.93 -48.11 13.57
CA LEU A 322 12.77 -48.73 14.22
C LEU A 322 13.19 -50.10 14.78
N PRO A 323 12.84 -50.45 16.03
CA PRO A 323 13.00 -51.80 16.51
C PRO A 323 12.06 -52.72 15.73
N ALA A 324 12.60 -53.83 15.23
CA ALA A 324 11.83 -54.88 14.59
C ALA A 324 10.91 -55.54 15.63
N HIS A 325 9.60 -55.46 15.40
CA HIS A 325 8.58 -56.37 15.94
C HIS A 325 7.60 -56.72 14.83
#